data_AF-A0A6J2TPV0-F1
#
_entry.id   AF-A0A6J2TPV0-F1
#
_cell.length_a   1.000
_cell.length_b   1.000
_cell.length_c   1.000
_cell.angle_alpha   90.00
_cell.angle_beta   90.00
_cell.angle_gamma   90.00
#
_symmetry.space_group_name_H-M   'P 1'
#
loop_
_entity.id
_entity.type
_entity.pdbx_description
1 polymer ?
#
loop_
_entity_poly.entity_id
_entity_poly.type
_entity_poly.pdbx_seq_one_letter_code
_entity_poly.pdbx_strand_id
1 'polypeptide(L)'
;MERRYLKNPYPDFAGGENTPLASDEEHIKNLICTYVDAILEHCHPNNDEEDNRGDLYVGNAGIAYMFWKLSSCEQTRDLYPALEHAAAFIRNAKANAKRYKKRSSERYSFLCGNAGIYAVSAAISQAAKDTEELSNDLANFKSGIPSSKEYMHTKYGCDEVLVGRAGFLSGCYWLNDVLPEKKITDDDLVSICQLIITSGREYSKMNNSPLPLMYQYHGTEYLGAAHGLCAILHMLLDSPWFRTVPISAPAAELRDIKRSIDFFLELQDSDGNFPVALEDLRSGRDKRLVHWCHGAPGAVYLLAKAYLIFKEEKYLTSLRRAADLVWKKGFLRKGPGICHGVAGNGYVFLLMFRLTNEMKYLYRAHKFMELLTNSEFKQRARVPDRPHSLYEGVAGTVCFLVDLLEPEQAYFPFMDVFH
;
A
#
# COMPACT_ATOMS: atom_id res chain seq x y z
N MET A 1 -13.75 14.53 23.71
CA MET A 1 -12.99 13.46 23.03
C MET A 1 -11.76 14.09 22.39
N GLU A 2 -10.56 13.58 22.63
CA GLU A 2 -9.36 14.11 21.99
C GLU A 2 -9.42 13.94 20.47
N ARG A 3 -8.89 14.91 19.72
CA ARG A 3 -8.80 14.82 18.25
C ARG A 3 -7.91 13.64 17.86
N ARG A 4 -8.26 12.92 16.79
CA ARG A 4 -7.48 11.78 16.25
C ARG A 4 -6.12 12.19 15.66
N TYR A 5 -5.93 13.48 15.42
CA TYR A 5 -4.74 14.09 14.82
C TYR A 5 -4.23 15.26 15.67
N LEU A 6 -2.94 15.56 15.55
CA LEU A 6 -2.33 16.79 16.03
C LEU A 6 -2.65 17.93 15.07
N LYS A 7 -2.90 19.13 15.60
CA LYS A 7 -3.01 20.31 14.73
C LYS A 7 -1.67 20.47 14.01
N ASN A 8 -1.70 20.63 12.68
CA ASN A 8 -0.49 20.85 11.89
C ASN A 8 0.35 21.98 12.51
N PRO A 9 1.57 21.70 13.00
CA PRO A 9 2.42 22.71 13.63
C PRO A 9 3.27 23.49 12.61
N TYR A 10 3.28 23.08 11.34
CA TYR A 10 4.16 23.62 10.31
C TYR A 10 3.45 24.65 9.42
N PRO A 11 4.14 25.74 9.02
CA PRO A 11 3.65 26.62 7.96
C PRO A 11 3.62 25.87 6.63
N ASP A 12 2.69 26.26 5.74
CA ASP A 12 2.63 25.71 4.38
C ASP A 12 3.72 26.32 3.49
N PHE A 13 3.98 25.68 2.36
CA PHE A 13 4.99 26.10 1.38
C PHE A 13 4.70 27.52 0.85
N ALA A 14 5.65 28.44 1.02
CA ALA A 14 5.49 29.85 0.64
C ALA A 14 6.06 30.20 -0.75
N GLY A 15 6.85 29.31 -1.37
CA GLY A 15 7.56 29.57 -2.62
C GLY A 15 8.74 30.56 -2.47
N GLY A 16 9.71 30.49 -3.39
CA GLY A 16 10.88 31.39 -3.44
C GLY A 16 12.11 30.92 -2.64
N GLU A 17 13.23 31.65 -2.78
CA GLU A 17 14.56 31.34 -2.21
C GLU A 17 14.57 31.17 -0.68
N ASN A 18 13.54 31.66 0.02
CA ASN A 18 13.42 31.65 1.48
C ASN A 18 12.60 30.49 2.05
N THR A 19 12.12 29.54 1.24
CA THR A 19 11.59 28.27 1.78
C THR A 19 12.73 27.25 1.73
N PRO A 20 13.46 26.98 2.83
CA PRO A 20 14.55 26.02 2.79
C PRO A 20 13.90 24.64 2.65
N LEU A 21 13.92 24.12 1.43
CA LEU A 21 13.94 22.68 1.20
C LEU A 21 15.41 22.27 1.23
N ALA A 22 16.09 22.60 2.34
CA ALA A 22 17.46 22.17 2.53
C ALA A 22 17.44 20.64 2.51
N SER A 23 18.34 20.04 1.73
CA SER A 23 18.51 18.59 1.72
C SER A 23 18.76 18.14 3.15
N ASP A 24 17.77 17.43 3.72
CA ASP A 24 17.82 16.89 5.07
C ASP A 24 18.28 15.42 5.03
N GLU A 25 19.09 15.07 4.01
CA GLU A 25 19.56 13.71 3.74
C GLU A 25 20.23 13.09 4.96
N GLU A 26 21.09 13.84 5.65
CA GLU A 26 21.77 13.35 6.85
C GLU A 26 20.77 13.09 7.99
N HIS A 27 19.78 13.96 8.20
CA HIS A 27 18.75 13.72 9.20
C HIS A 27 17.88 12.51 8.86
N ILE A 28 17.50 12.36 7.58
CA ILE A 28 16.72 11.21 7.10
C ILE A 28 17.51 9.93 7.32
N LYS A 29 18.80 9.89 6.95
CA LYS A 29 19.67 8.72 7.17
C LYS A 29 19.85 8.41 8.66
N ASN A 30 20.05 9.41 9.51
CA ASN A 30 20.13 9.23 10.96
C ASN A 30 18.83 8.66 11.54
N LEU A 31 17.67 9.10 11.04
CA LEU A 31 16.37 8.60 11.46
C LEU A 31 16.13 7.17 10.97
N ILE A 32 16.56 6.83 9.75
CA ILE A 32 16.59 5.46 9.25
C ILE A 32 17.41 4.57 10.20
N CYS A 33 18.65 4.95 10.52
CA CYS A 33 19.49 4.17 11.43
C CYS A 33 18.83 3.98 12.80
N THR A 34 18.27 5.05 13.37
CA THR A 34 17.55 4.99 14.66
C THR A 34 16.44 3.94 14.66
N TYR A 35 15.64 3.85 13.59
CA TYR A 35 14.54 2.89 13.50
C TYR A 35 15.01 1.48 13.15
N VAL A 36 16.05 1.34 12.31
CA VAL A 36 16.66 0.05 12.00
C VAL A 36 17.29 -0.57 13.25
N ASP A 37 18.03 0.21 14.03
CA ASP A 37 18.63 -0.25 15.29
C ASP A 37 17.56 -0.72 16.28
N ALA A 38 16.47 0.04 16.43
CA ALA A 38 15.35 -0.36 17.27
C ALA A 38 14.72 -1.69 16.82
N ILE A 39 14.57 -1.92 15.51
CA ILE A 39 14.08 -3.18 14.95
C ILE A 39 15.07 -4.32 15.26
N LEU A 40 16.37 -4.11 15.07
CA LEU A 40 17.37 -5.15 15.31
C LEU A 40 17.53 -5.50 16.80
N GLU A 41 17.30 -4.53 17.69
CA GLU A 41 17.30 -4.73 19.13
C GLU A 41 16.09 -5.55 19.61
N HIS A 42 14.91 -5.32 19.04
CA HIS A 42 13.65 -5.88 19.56
C HIS A 42 13.08 -7.02 18.73
N CYS A 43 13.51 -7.22 17.49
CA CYS A 43 13.01 -8.26 16.60
C CYS A 43 14.12 -9.25 16.26
N HIS A 44 13.95 -10.50 16.70
CA HIS A 44 14.93 -11.55 16.45
C HIS A 44 14.37 -12.62 15.51
N PRO A 45 14.96 -12.81 14.31
CA PRO A 45 14.47 -13.78 13.34
C PRO A 45 14.63 -15.25 13.79
N ASN A 46 15.32 -15.51 14.91
CA ASN A 46 15.56 -16.86 15.42
C ASN A 46 14.73 -17.20 16.69
N ASN A 47 13.81 -16.34 17.12
CA ASN A 47 12.98 -16.62 18.29
C ASN A 47 11.62 -17.24 17.87
N ASP A 48 11.40 -18.49 18.27
CA ASP A 48 10.18 -19.27 17.98
C ASP A 48 9.03 -19.00 18.98
N GLU A 49 9.25 -18.18 20.03
CA GLU A 49 8.31 -18.03 21.15
C GLU A 49 7.20 -16.98 20.93
N GLU A 50 7.26 -16.18 19.86
CA GLU A 50 6.28 -15.13 19.61
C GLU A 50 5.19 -15.55 18.61
N ASP A 51 3.95 -15.13 18.88
CA ASP A 51 2.83 -15.11 17.94
C ASP A 51 3.17 -14.21 16.74
N ASN A 52 4.01 -14.75 15.85
CA ASN A 52 4.63 -14.04 14.75
C ASN A 52 4.02 -14.56 13.46
N ARG A 53 2.91 -13.94 13.04
CA ARG A 53 2.46 -14.05 11.66
C ARG A 53 3.68 -13.79 10.77
N GLY A 54 3.93 -14.67 9.81
CA GLY A 54 5.05 -14.52 8.88
C GLY A 54 4.81 -13.45 7.81
N ASP A 55 3.60 -12.86 7.77
CA ASP A 55 3.09 -12.06 6.66
C ASP A 55 3.79 -10.71 6.45
N LEU A 56 3.41 -10.00 5.37
CA LEU A 56 3.96 -8.69 5.04
C LEU A 56 3.39 -7.58 5.92
N TYR A 57 2.17 -7.72 6.40
CA TYR A 57 1.45 -6.64 7.07
C TYR A 57 2.07 -6.35 8.44
N VAL A 58 2.13 -7.37 9.29
CA VAL A 58 2.60 -7.27 10.68
C VAL A 58 3.79 -8.18 11.00
N GLY A 59 4.21 -9.00 10.03
CA GLY A 59 5.17 -10.07 10.22
C GLY A 59 6.60 -9.81 9.74
N ASN A 60 7.40 -10.87 9.84
CA ASN A 60 8.81 -10.86 9.47
C ASN A 60 9.05 -10.64 7.97
N ALA A 61 8.13 -11.03 7.09
CA ALA A 61 8.28 -10.72 5.66
C ALA A 61 8.19 -9.21 5.41
N GLY A 62 7.40 -8.47 6.21
CA GLY A 62 7.33 -7.02 6.13
C GLY A 62 8.65 -6.34 6.54
N ILE A 63 9.30 -6.85 7.59
CA ILE A 63 10.64 -6.39 8.01
C ILE A 63 11.68 -6.76 6.94
N ALA A 64 11.61 -7.97 6.39
CA ALA A 64 12.50 -8.39 5.30
C ALA A 64 12.36 -7.50 4.06
N TYR A 65 11.14 -7.10 3.70
CA TYR A 65 10.89 -6.14 2.61
C TYR A 65 11.56 -4.79 2.86
N MET A 66 11.47 -4.26 4.09
CA MET A 66 12.14 -3.01 4.46
C MET A 66 13.66 -3.11 4.27
N PHE A 67 14.28 -4.20 4.73
CA PHE A 67 15.72 -4.42 4.53
C PHE A 67 16.09 -4.62 3.06
N TRP A 68 15.26 -5.32 2.28
CA TRP A 68 15.45 -5.43 0.84
C TRP A 68 15.42 -4.04 0.17
N LYS A 69 14.45 -3.18 0.54
CA LYS A 69 14.34 -1.80 0.03
C LYS A 69 15.55 -0.94 0.41
N LEU A 70 16.07 -1.07 1.64
CA LEU A 70 17.32 -0.42 2.04
C LEU A 70 18.50 -0.84 1.16
N SER A 71 18.60 -2.14 0.85
CA SER A 71 19.68 -2.67 0.00
C SER A 71 19.56 -2.25 -1.46
N SER A 72 18.35 -1.94 -1.94
CA SER A 72 18.10 -1.57 -3.34
C SER A 72 18.28 -0.09 -3.63
N CYS A 73 18.29 0.77 -2.62
CA CYS A 73 18.47 2.22 -2.77
C CYS A 73 19.95 2.60 -2.67
N GLU A 74 20.45 3.37 -3.64
CA GLU A 74 21.86 3.75 -3.71
C GLU A 74 22.29 4.57 -2.48
N GLN A 75 21.39 5.41 -1.97
CA GLN A 75 21.69 6.29 -0.83
C GLN A 75 21.75 5.57 0.53
N THR A 76 21.20 4.35 0.63
CA THR A 76 21.07 3.62 1.90
C THR A 76 21.72 2.26 1.92
N ARG A 77 22.09 1.69 0.77
CA ARG A 77 22.61 0.32 0.65
C ARG A 77 23.86 0.05 1.50
N ASP A 78 24.66 1.08 1.78
CA ASP A 78 25.90 0.98 2.53
C ASP A 78 25.73 1.28 4.04
N LEU A 79 24.51 1.60 4.50
CA LEU A 79 24.24 1.89 5.92
C LEU A 79 24.28 0.62 6.79
N TYR A 80 23.83 -0.51 6.24
CA TYR A 80 23.74 -1.79 6.92
C TYR A 80 24.04 -2.93 5.93
N PRO A 81 24.42 -4.13 6.40
CA PRO A 81 24.39 -5.35 5.58
C PRO A 81 22.92 -5.78 5.35
N ALA A 82 22.15 -4.91 4.70
CA ALA A 82 20.69 -4.98 4.69
C ALA A 82 20.18 -6.26 3.99
N LEU A 83 20.86 -6.72 2.95
CA LEU A 83 20.47 -7.95 2.25
C LEU A 83 20.63 -9.20 3.14
N GLU A 84 21.63 -9.24 4.02
CA GLU A 84 21.82 -10.35 4.98
C GLU A 84 20.69 -10.36 6.02
N HIS A 85 20.33 -9.19 6.55
CA HIS A 85 19.18 -9.06 7.45
C HIS A 85 17.87 -9.44 6.75
N ALA A 86 17.66 -8.99 5.50
CA ALA A 86 16.49 -9.38 4.71
C ALA A 86 16.39 -10.91 4.58
N ALA A 87 17.49 -11.58 4.25
CA ALA A 87 17.57 -13.03 4.14
C ALA A 87 17.26 -13.75 5.48
N ALA A 88 17.70 -13.19 6.62
CA ALA A 88 17.42 -13.77 7.93
C ALA A 88 15.93 -13.67 8.30
N PHE A 89 15.33 -12.49 8.15
CA PHE A 89 13.91 -12.28 8.45
C PHE A 89 12.99 -13.07 7.52
N ILE A 90 13.29 -13.14 6.23
CA ILE A 90 12.45 -13.88 5.28
C ILE A 90 12.52 -15.39 5.50
N ARG A 91 13.67 -15.93 5.92
CA ARG A 91 13.80 -17.34 6.31
C ARG A 91 12.85 -17.69 7.46
N ASN A 92 12.75 -16.83 8.47
CA ASN A 92 11.82 -17.02 9.58
C ASN A 92 10.36 -16.93 9.12
N ALA A 93 10.03 -15.95 8.26
CA ALA A 93 8.71 -15.83 7.67
C ALA A 93 8.30 -17.11 6.91
N LYS A 94 9.22 -17.70 6.12
CA LYS A 94 9.00 -18.95 5.38
C LYS A 94 8.85 -20.16 6.29
N ALA A 95 9.56 -20.23 7.41
CA ALA A 95 9.37 -21.27 8.42
C ALA A 95 7.93 -21.25 8.97
N ASN A 96 7.40 -20.06 9.22
CA ASN A 96 6.00 -19.86 9.62
C ASN A 96 5.01 -20.18 8.50
N ALA A 97 5.27 -19.76 7.26
CA ALA A 97 4.42 -20.07 6.10
C ALA A 97 4.17 -21.57 5.94
N LYS A 98 5.21 -22.41 6.18
CA LYS A 98 5.10 -23.88 6.16
C LYS A 98 4.12 -24.40 7.22
N ARG A 99 4.01 -23.76 8.38
CA ARG A 99 3.09 -24.12 9.48
C ARG A 99 1.62 -23.85 9.13
N TYR A 100 1.34 -22.87 8.26
CA TYR A 100 -0.02 -22.39 7.94
C TYR A 100 -0.56 -22.77 6.54
N LYS A 101 0.03 -23.75 5.85
CA LYS A 101 -0.39 -24.21 4.50
C LYS A 101 -1.81 -24.80 4.37
N LYS A 102 -2.61 -24.84 5.44
CA LYS A 102 -3.87 -25.60 5.50
C LYS A 102 -5.05 -24.94 4.78
N ARG A 103 -5.02 -23.63 4.48
CA ARG A 103 -6.13 -22.91 3.83
C ARG A 103 -5.74 -22.45 2.43
N SER A 104 -6.60 -22.68 1.44
CA SER A 104 -6.36 -22.29 0.04
C SER A 104 -6.19 -20.77 -0.12
N SER A 105 -6.96 -19.97 0.64
CA SER A 105 -6.89 -18.50 0.62
C SER A 105 -5.50 -17.95 0.94
N GLU A 106 -4.80 -18.57 1.89
CA GLU A 106 -3.45 -18.14 2.30
C GLU A 106 -2.44 -18.16 1.16
N ARG A 107 -2.67 -18.97 0.12
CA ARG A 107 -1.75 -19.10 -1.03
C ARG A 107 -1.77 -17.88 -1.95
N TYR A 108 -2.86 -17.12 -1.98
CA TYR A 108 -2.98 -15.91 -2.80
C TYR A 108 -3.12 -14.63 -1.96
N SER A 109 -3.49 -14.73 -0.68
CA SER A 109 -3.46 -13.59 0.24
C SER A 109 -2.07 -12.98 0.29
N PHE A 110 -1.95 -11.73 -0.17
CA PHE A 110 -0.66 -11.08 -0.36
C PHE A 110 -0.15 -10.43 0.91
N LEU A 111 -0.83 -9.41 1.43
CA LEU A 111 -0.33 -8.69 2.60
C LEU A 111 -0.42 -9.50 3.90
N CYS A 112 -1.48 -10.30 4.04
CA CYS A 112 -1.76 -11.06 5.26
C CYS A 112 -1.62 -12.58 5.07
N GLY A 113 -0.91 -13.04 4.04
CA GLY A 113 -0.75 -14.48 3.76
C GLY A 113 0.56 -14.85 3.10
N ASN A 114 0.63 -16.07 2.56
CA ASN A 114 1.87 -16.67 2.08
C ASN A 114 2.34 -16.07 0.75
N ALA A 115 1.45 -15.52 -0.08
CA ALA A 115 1.86 -14.95 -1.36
C ALA A 115 2.87 -13.81 -1.15
N GLY A 116 2.62 -12.93 -0.17
CA GLY A 116 3.55 -11.83 0.14
C GLY A 116 4.92 -12.31 0.61
N ILE A 117 4.95 -13.38 1.42
CA ILE A 117 6.18 -14.00 1.91
C ILE A 117 7.03 -14.48 0.74
N TYR A 118 6.44 -15.27 -0.16
CA TYR A 118 7.17 -15.82 -1.30
C TYR A 118 7.54 -14.77 -2.35
N ALA A 119 6.74 -13.72 -2.51
CA ALA A 119 7.08 -12.61 -3.40
C ALA A 119 8.33 -11.86 -2.91
N VAL A 120 8.37 -11.47 -1.64
CA VAL A 120 9.53 -10.78 -1.07
C VAL A 120 10.76 -11.68 -1.03
N SER A 121 10.57 -12.98 -0.74
CA SER A 121 11.65 -13.96 -0.83
C SER A 121 12.23 -14.05 -2.24
N ALA A 122 11.38 -14.07 -3.29
CA ALA A 122 11.86 -14.06 -4.67
C ALA A 122 12.70 -12.80 -4.98
N ALA A 123 12.26 -11.61 -4.55
CA ALA A 123 13.03 -10.38 -4.75
C ALA A 123 14.38 -10.39 -4.01
N ILE A 124 14.42 -10.93 -2.80
CA ILE A 124 15.66 -11.11 -2.02
C ILE A 124 16.59 -12.13 -2.69
N SER A 125 16.07 -13.28 -3.09
CA SER A 125 16.84 -14.33 -3.79
C SER A 125 17.42 -13.82 -5.12
N GLN A 126 16.66 -13.00 -5.86
CA GLN A 126 17.14 -12.32 -7.05
C GLN A 126 18.30 -11.35 -6.74
N ALA A 127 18.17 -10.53 -5.69
CA ALA A 127 19.23 -9.60 -5.27
C ALA A 127 20.48 -10.33 -4.76
N ALA A 128 20.30 -11.45 -4.06
CA ALA A 128 21.37 -12.33 -3.57
C ALA A 128 21.97 -13.23 -4.66
N LYS A 129 21.40 -13.25 -5.87
CA LYS A 129 21.76 -14.13 -6.99
C LYS A 129 21.64 -15.63 -6.65
N ASP A 130 20.71 -15.97 -5.77
CA ASP A 130 20.36 -17.36 -5.43
C ASP A 130 19.26 -17.86 -6.39
N THR A 131 19.68 -18.50 -7.48
CA THR A 131 18.79 -18.94 -8.54
C THR A 131 17.91 -20.13 -8.15
N GLU A 132 18.40 -21.01 -7.27
CA GLU A 132 17.64 -22.16 -6.77
C GLU A 132 16.50 -21.69 -5.88
N GLU A 133 16.80 -20.83 -4.91
CA GLU A 133 15.79 -20.31 -3.98
C GLU A 133 14.79 -19.41 -4.71
N LEU A 134 15.24 -18.60 -5.67
CA LEU A 134 14.36 -17.81 -6.54
C LEU A 134 13.34 -18.69 -7.29
N SER A 135 13.80 -19.82 -7.85
CA SER A 135 12.92 -20.76 -8.55
C SER A 135 11.87 -21.36 -7.61
N ASN A 136 12.30 -21.77 -6.41
CA ASN A 136 11.41 -22.31 -5.39
C ASN A 136 10.38 -21.26 -4.92
N ASP A 137 10.80 -20.02 -4.70
CA ASP A 137 9.93 -18.92 -4.27
C ASP A 137 8.88 -18.58 -5.33
N LEU A 138 9.29 -18.49 -6.60
CA LEU A 138 8.39 -18.26 -7.72
C LEU A 138 7.37 -19.40 -7.86
N ALA A 139 7.79 -20.65 -7.69
CA ALA A 139 6.88 -21.80 -7.73
C ALA A 139 5.83 -21.73 -6.61
N ASN A 140 6.24 -21.39 -5.39
CA ASN A 140 5.31 -21.23 -4.26
C ASN A 140 4.38 -20.03 -4.46
N PHE A 141 4.88 -18.89 -4.94
CA PHE A 141 4.05 -17.72 -5.25
C PHE A 141 3.00 -18.03 -6.33
N LYS A 142 3.43 -18.66 -7.44
CA LYS A 142 2.56 -19.04 -8.56
C LYS A 142 1.49 -20.06 -8.18
N SER A 143 1.66 -20.82 -7.09
CA SER A 143 0.60 -21.69 -6.56
C SER A 143 -0.66 -20.92 -6.11
N GLY A 144 -0.53 -19.60 -5.88
CA GLY A 144 -1.66 -18.69 -5.65
C GLY A 144 -2.55 -18.47 -6.88
N ILE A 145 -2.02 -18.63 -8.10
CA ILE A 145 -2.77 -18.43 -9.35
C ILE A 145 -3.99 -19.36 -9.41
N PRO A 146 -3.86 -20.71 -9.37
CA PRO A 146 -5.03 -21.57 -9.38
C PRO A 146 -5.91 -21.38 -8.12
N SER A 147 -5.31 -21.13 -6.96
CA SER A 147 -6.03 -20.97 -5.69
C SER A 147 -6.94 -19.72 -5.68
N SER A 148 -6.50 -18.64 -6.33
CA SER A 148 -7.30 -17.40 -6.49
C SER A 148 -8.56 -17.59 -7.34
N LYS A 149 -8.59 -18.66 -8.15
CA LYS A 149 -9.67 -18.99 -9.09
C LYS A 149 -10.67 -19.99 -8.52
N GLU A 150 -10.43 -20.56 -7.33
CA GLU A 150 -11.21 -21.68 -6.78
C GLU A 150 -12.63 -21.29 -6.32
N TYR A 151 -12.80 -20.11 -5.71
CA TYR A 151 -14.08 -19.67 -5.14
C TYR A 151 -14.46 -18.27 -5.57
N MET A 152 -15.56 -18.08 -6.31
CA MET A 152 -16.02 -16.74 -6.71
C MET A 152 -16.65 -15.94 -5.56
N HIS A 153 -17.39 -16.62 -4.66
CA HIS A 153 -18.05 -15.99 -3.51
C HIS A 153 -17.68 -16.72 -2.23
N THR A 154 -17.18 -15.97 -1.25
CA THR A 154 -16.96 -16.48 0.10
C THR A 154 -17.85 -15.71 1.08
N LYS A 155 -18.13 -16.30 2.24
CA LYS A 155 -18.88 -15.65 3.32
C LYS A 155 -18.27 -14.29 3.70
N TYR A 156 -16.96 -14.14 3.59
CA TYR A 156 -16.23 -12.97 4.06
C TYR A 156 -15.76 -12.05 2.95
N GLY A 157 -15.97 -12.37 1.67
CA GLY A 157 -15.38 -11.67 0.54
C GLY A 157 -14.03 -12.27 0.11
N CYS A 158 -13.62 -12.02 -1.13
CA CYS A 158 -12.40 -12.61 -1.69
C CYS A 158 -11.62 -11.71 -2.65
N ASP A 159 -12.00 -10.45 -2.80
CA ASP A 159 -11.43 -9.56 -3.82
C ASP A 159 -10.58 -8.43 -3.26
N GLU A 160 -10.65 -8.12 -1.96
CA GLU A 160 -9.90 -7.00 -1.37
C GLU A 160 -8.38 -7.21 -1.28
N VAL A 161 -7.63 -6.22 -0.77
CA VAL A 161 -6.17 -6.18 -0.92
C VAL A 161 -5.42 -6.94 0.17
N LEU A 162 -5.95 -7.06 1.39
CA LEU A 162 -5.18 -7.70 2.45
C LEU A 162 -5.07 -9.22 2.25
N VAL A 163 -6.18 -9.84 1.86
CA VAL A 163 -6.33 -11.30 1.73
C VAL A 163 -6.92 -11.75 0.39
N GLY A 164 -7.50 -10.85 -0.40
CA GLY A 164 -8.21 -11.14 -1.64
C GLY A 164 -7.39 -11.11 -2.94
N ARG A 165 -8.10 -11.24 -4.07
CA ARG A 165 -7.52 -11.28 -5.42
C ARG A 165 -6.82 -9.99 -5.82
N ALA A 166 -7.32 -8.81 -5.43
CA ALA A 166 -6.66 -7.55 -5.73
C ALA A 166 -5.26 -7.50 -5.07
N GLY A 167 -5.15 -7.98 -3.83
CA GLY A 167 -3.85 -8.13 -3.17
C GLY A 167 -2.91 -9.05 -3.92
N PHE A 168 -3.41 -10.19 -4.40
CA PHE A 168 -2.60 -11.10 -5.21
C PHE A 168 -2.12 -10.46 -6.51
N LEU A 169 -3.00 -9.72 -7.21
CA LEU A 169 -2.63 -8.96 -8.41
C LEU A 169 -1.55 -7.91 -8.11
N SER A 170 -1.68 -7.15 -7.03
CA SER A 170 -0.65 -6.21 -6.54
C SER A 170 0.72 -6.89 -6.44
N GLY A 171 0.78 -8.08 -5.81
CA GLY A 171 1.99 -8.86 -5.73
C GLY A 171 2.53 -9.35 -7.07
N CYS A 172 1.65 -9.77 -7.99
CA CYS A 172 2.05 -10.18 -9.33
C CYS A 172 2.63 -9.02 -10.15
N TYR A 173 2.02 -7.84 -10.08
CA TYR A 173 2.53 -6.64 -10.76
C TYR A 173 3.89 -6.24 -10.19
N TRP A 174 3.98 -6.10 -8.86
CA TRP A 174 5.22 -5.76 -8.18
C TRP A 174 6.37 -6.72 -8.50
N LEU A 175 6.12 -8.04 -8.52
CA LEU A 175 7.14 -9.02 -8.90
C LEU A 175 7.59 -8.88 -10.35
N ASN A 176 6.66 -8.63 -11.28
CA ASN A 176 6.99 -8.43 -12.68
C ASN A 176 7.82 -7.16 -12.90
N ASP A 177 7.64 -6.13 -12.06
CA ASP A 177 8.36 -4.87 -12.16
C ASP A 177 9.74 -4.93 -11.47
N VAL A 178 9.87 -5.70 -10.38
CA VAL A 178 11.12 -5.84 -9.62
C VAL A 178 12.08 -6.87 -10.20
N LEU A 179 11.58 -7.92 -10.85
CA LEU A 179 12.43 -8.95 -11.44
C LEU A 179 12.88 -8.55 -12.86
N PRO A 180 14.09 -8.94 -13.30
CA PRO A 180 14.61 -8.60 -14.64
C PRO A 180 13.76 -9.11 -15.80
N GLU A 181 12.99 -10.18 -15.57
CA GLU A 181 12.12 -10.77 -16.56
C GLU A 181 10.71 -10.90 -15.98
N LYS A 182 9.72 -10.63 -16.82
CA LYS A 182 8.31 -10.88 -16.51
C LYS A 182 8.08 -12.35 -16.19
N LYS A 183 7.73 -12.66 -14.94
CA LYS A 183 7.53 -14.04 -14.46
C LYS A 183 6.06 -14.47 -14.44
N ILE A 184 5.11 -13.54 -14.38
CA ILE A 184 3.67 -13.80 -14.40
C ILE A 184 3.11 -13.32 -15.75
N THR A 185 2.42 -14.21 -16.45
CA THR A 185 1.92 -13.97 -17.82
C THR A 185 0.70 -13.03 -17.83
N ASP A 186 0.47 -12.35 -18.94
CA ASP A 186 -0.72 -11.52 -19.10
C ASP A 186 -2.02 -12.33 -19.05
N ASP A 187 -2.02 -13.55 -19.60
CA ASP A 187 -3.18 -14.44 -19.54
C ASP A 187 -3.59 -14.78 -18.10
N ASP A 188 -2.61 -15.07 -17.23
CA ASP A 188 -2.90 -15.33 -15.83
C ASP A 188 -3.46 -14.08 -15.13
N LEU A 189 -2.84 -12.91 -15.36
CA LEU A 189 -3.29 -11.64 -14.79
C LEU A 189 -4.71 -11.29 -15.24
N VAL A 190 -4.98 -11.37 -16.56
CA VAL A 190 -6.27 -11.08 -17.17
C VAL A 190 -7.35 -12.04 -16.64
N SER A 191 -7.04 -13.33 -16.52
CA SER A 191 -8.00 -14.31 -15.99
C SER A 191 -8.45 -14.02 -14.56
N ILE A 192 -7.55 -13.50 -13.71
CA ILE A 192 -7.88 -13.09 -12.33
C ILE A 192 -8.70 -11.79 -12.36
N CYS A 193 -8.35 -10.84 -13.21
CA CYS A 193 -9.13 -9.60 -13.38
C CYS A 193 -10.57 -9.88 -13.84
N GLN A 194 -10.77 -10.85 -14.74
CA GLN A 194 -12.10 -11.27 -15.19
C GLN A 194 -12.94 -11.82 -14.04
N LEU A 195 -12.34 -12.57 -13.10
CA LEU A 195 -13.03 -13.05 -11.90
C LEU A 195 -13.44 -11.91 -10.98
N ILE A 196 -12.56 -10.93 -10.75
CA ILE A 196 -12.87 -9.73 -9.96
C ILE A 196 -14.02 -8.92 -10.60
N ILE A 197 -14.04 -8.79 -11.93
CA ILE A 197 -15.15 -8.12 -12.64
C ILE A 197 -16.45 -8.91 -12.47
N THR A 198 -16.38 -10.23 -12.61
CA THR A 198 -17.55 -11.12 -12.51
C THR A 198 -18.14 -11.07 -11.11
N SER A 199 -17.32 -11.25 -10.08
CA SER A 199 -17.75 -11.18 -8.68
C SER A 199 -18.34 -9.80 -8.35
N GLY A 200 -17.72 -8.72 -8.82
CA GLY A 200 -18.19 -7.36 -8.60
C GLY A 200 -19.54 -7.05 -9.23
N ARG A 201 -19.76 -7.51 -10.47
CA ARG A 201 -21.05 -7.39 -11.19
C ARG A 201 -22.14 -8.19 -10.50
N GLU A 202 -21.85 -9.44 -10.14
CA GLU A 202 -22.81 -10.33 -9.47
C GLU A 202 -23.22 -9.77 -8.10
N TYR A 203 -22.24 -9.35 -7.29
CA TYR A 203 -22.51 -8.76 -5.98
C TYR A 203 -23.32 -7.46 -6.12
N SER A 204 -22.92 -6.57 -7.02
CA SER A 204 -23.67 -5.33 -7.30
C SER A 204 -25.13 -5.62 -7.64
N LYS A 205 -25.38 -6.54 -8.58
CA LYS A 205 -26.74 -6.93 -8.99
C LYS A 205 -27.54 -7.54 -7.84
N MET A 206 -26.96 -8.45 -7.07
CA MET A 206 -27.63 -9.13 -5.97
C MET A 206 -28.03 -8.18 -4.84
N ASN A 207 -27.23 -7.14 -4.60
CA ASN A 207 -27.44 -6.19 -3.50
C ASN A 207 -28.07 -4.86 -3.95
N ASN A 208 -28.44 -4.73 -5.22
CA ASN A 208 -28.93 -3.49 -5.83
C ASN A 208 -27.98 -2.30 -5.56
N SER A 209 -26.68 -2.53 -5.72
CA SER A 209 -25.67 -1.50 -5.53
C SER A 209 -25.83 -0.39 -6.58
N PRO A 210 -25.58 0.88 -6.23
CA PRO A 210 -25.59 1.97 -7.20
C PRO A 210 -24.41 1.94 -8.17
N LEU A 211 -23.37 1.14 -7.89
CA LEU A 211 -22.18 1.00 -8.73
C LEU A 211 -22.25 -0.27 -9.60
N PRO A 212 -21.76 -0.26 -10.85
CA PRO A 212 -21.64 -1.48 -11.66
C PRO A 212 -20.79 -2.57 -11.01
N LEU A 213 -19.73 -2.18 -10.28
CA LEU A 213 -18.87 -3.07 -9.52
C LEU A 213 -18.94 -2.70 -8.04
N MET A 214 -19.26 -3.68 -7.20
CA MET A 214 -19.23 -3.51 -5.74
C MET A 214 -18.79 -4.81 -5.07
N TYR A 215 -18.18 -4.69 -3.90
CA TYR A 215 -17.58 -5.80 -3.16
C TYR A 215 -17.88 -5.65 -1.67
N GLN A 216 -17.81 -6.76 -0.93
CA GLN A 216 -17.90 -6.76 0.52
C GLN A 216 -16.73 -7.46 1.15
N TYR A 217 -16.42 -7.05 2.37
CA TYR A 217 -15.56 -7.80 3.27
C TYR A 217 -16.20 -7.88 4.66
N HIS A 218 -16.35 -9.09 5.21
CA HIS A 218 -17.06 -9.34 6.47
C HIS A 218 -18.44 -8.66 6.59
N GLY A 219 -19.19 -8.67 5.49
CA GLY A 219 -20.54 -8.11 5.38
C GLY A 219 -20.60 -6.59 5.26
N THR A 220 -19.46 -5.92 5.03
CA THR A 220 -19.38 -4.45 4.88
C THR A 220 -18.91 -4.07 3.49
N GLU A 221 -19.60 -3.11 2.87
CA GLU A 221 -19.27 -2.51 1.58
C GLU A 221 -18.17 -1.43 1.74
N TYR A 222 -16.96 -1.86 2.11
CA TYR A 222 -15.83 -0.95 2.30
C TYR A 222 -15.44 -0.19 1.03
N LEU A 223 -15.02 1.05 1.20
CA LEU A 223 -14.61 1.93 0.11
C LEU A 223 -13.11 2.23 0.10
N GLY A 224 -12.43 2.11 1.25
CA GLY A 224 -11.00 2.41 1.43
C GLY A 224 -10.05 1.41 0.77
N ALA A 225 -8.75 1.66 0.87
CA ALA A 225 -7.74 0.87 0.16
C ALA A 225 -7.47 -0.51 0.79
N ALA A 226 -7.64 -0.70 2.09
CA ALA A 226 -7.30 -1.98 2.73
C ALA A 226 -8.30 -3.09 2.32
N HIS A 227 -9.60 -2.82 2.48
CA HIS A 227 -10.66 -3.82 2.39
C HIS A 227 -11.71 -3.52 1.32
N GLY A 228 -11.51 -2.46 0.54
CA GLY A 228 -12.61 -1.82 -0.18
C GLY A 228 -12.40 -1.60 -1.66
N LEU A 229 -13.46 -1.03 -2.25
CA LEU A 229 -13.59 -0.77 -3.68
C LEU A 229 -12.38 -0.04 -4.28
N CYS A 230 -11.81 0.94 -3.58
CA CYS A 230 -10.77 1.80 -4.12
C CYS A 230 -9.56 1.01 -4.65
N ALA A 231 -8.97 0.16 -3.82
CA ALA A 231 -7.77 -0.56 -4.24
C ALA A 231 -8.07 -1.76 -5.15
N ILE A 232 -9.30 -2.30 -5.11
CA ILE A 232 -9.75 -3.29 -6.09
C ILE A 232 -9.77 -2.65 -7.49
N LEU A 233 -10.38 -1.47 -7.63
CA LEU A 233 -10.39 -0.73 -8.90
C LEU A 233 -8.98 -0.30 -9.32
N HIS A 234 -8.11 0.04 -8.36
CA HIS A 234 -6.71 0.38 -8.65
C HIS A 234 -6.00 -0.80 -9.33
N MET A 235 -6.11 -1.99 -8.76
CA MET A 235 -5.49 -3.20 -9.32
C MET A 235 -6.07 -3.60 -10.68
N LEU A 236 -7.35 -3.31 -10.94
CA LEU A 236 -7.92 -3.48 -12.28
C LEU A 236 -7.33 -2.49 -13.31
N LEU A 237 -7.04 -1.25 -12.90
CA LEU A 237 -6.37 -0.27 -13.75
C LEU A 237 -4.89 -0.59 -14.00
N ASP A 238 -4.26 -1.39 -13.15
CA ASP A 238 -2.88 -1.86 -13.34
C ASP A 238 -2.77 -3.11 -14.22
N SER A 239 -3.91 -3.66 -14.63
CA SER A 239 -3.98 -4.86 -15.44
C SER A 239 -3.44 -4.63 -16.85
N PRO A 240 -3.04 -5.71 -17.56
CA PRO A 240 -2.53 -5.61 -18.93
C PRO A 240 -3.49 -4.88 -19.88
N TRP A 241 -4.79 -4.86 -19.58
CA TRP A 241 -5.81 -4.14 -20.34
C TRP A 241 -5.56 -2.64 -20.49
N PHE A 242 -4.89 -2.03 -19.51
CA PHE A 242 -4.68 -0.58 -19.44
C PHE A 242 -3.22 -0.17 -19.65
N ARG A 243 -2.31 -1.12 -19.86
CA ARG A 243 -0.87 -0.85 -20.11
C ARG A 243 -0.54 -0.56 -21.58
N THR A 244 -1.52 -0.66 -22.48
CA THR A 244 -1.35 -0.38 -23.92
C THR A 244 -2.13 0.87 -24.33
N VAL A 245 -1.63 1.56 -25.37
CA VAL A 245 -2.36 2.62 -26.06
C VAL A 245 -2.59 2.17 -27.50
N PRO A 246 -3.86 1.99 -27.95
CA PRO A 246 -5.10 2.21 -27.20
C PRO A 246 -5.33 1.18 -26.09
N ILE A 247 -6.21 1.53 -25.14
CA ILE A 247 -6.68 0.63 -24.06
C ILE A 247 -7.24 -0.65 -24.69
N SER A 248 -6.77 -1.81 -24.23
CA SER A 248 -7.15 -3.13 -24.73
C SER A 248 -8.24 -3.83 -23.91
N ALA A 249 -8.69 -3.19 -22.82
CA ALA A 249 -9.84 -3.65 -22.03
C ALA A 249 -11.08 -3.88 -22.93
N PRO A 250 -11.81 -5.00 -22.76
CA PRO A 250 -13.06 -5.15 -23.48
C PRO A 250 -14.08 -4.08 -23.04
N ALA A 251 -14.93 -3.67 -23.99
CA ALA A 251 -15.69 -2.43 -23.85
C ALA A 251 -16.66 -2.42 -22.65
N ALA A 252 -17.17 -3.58 -22.22
CA ALA A 252 -18.04 -3.67 -21.06
C ALA A 252 -17.26 -3.47 -19.74
N GLU A 253 -16.10 -4.12 -19.63
CA GLU A 253 -15.19 -4.03 -18.49
C GLU A 253 -14.70 -2.59 -18.33
N LEU A 254 -14.27 -1.96 -19.43
CA LEU A 254 -13.87 -0.55 -19.43
C LEU A 254 -14.97 0.37 -18.90
N ARG A 255 -16.21 0.20 -19.39
CA ARG A 255 -17.35 1.02 -18.95
C ARG A 255 -17.65 0.83 -17.47
N ASP A 256 -17.66 -0.41 -17.00
CA ASP A 256 -18.03 -0.73 -15.61
C ASP A 256 -16.97 -0.25 -14.62
N ILE A 257 -15.68 -0.45 -14.95
CA ILE A 257 -14.56 0.08 -14.16
C ILE A 257 -14.66 1.60 -14.11
N LYS A 258 -14.73 2.26 -15.28
CA LYS A 258 -14.76 3.73 -15.37
C LYS A 258 -15.93 4.34 -14.62
N ARG A 259 -17.14 3.78 -14.77
CA ARG A 259 -18.34 4.26 -14.09
C ARG A 259 -18.27 4.05 -12.58
N SER A 260 -17.66 2.95 -12.11
CA SER A 260 -17.46 2.71 -10.68
C SER A 260 -16.45 3.70 -10.07
N ILE A 261 -15.39 4.05 -10.80
CA ILE A 261 -14.42 5.09 -10.41
C ILE A 261 -15.09 6.46 -10.35
N ASP A 262 -15.88 6.82 -11.37
CA ASP A 262 -16.56 8.11 -11.44
C ASP A 262 -17.58 8.26 -10.30
N PHE A 263 -18.33 7.20 -9.97
CA PHE A 263 -19.20 7.21 -8.81
C PHE A 263 -18.41 7.33 -7.50
N PHE A 264 -17.31 6.58 -7.34
CA PHE A 264 -16.46 6.70 -6.15
C PHE A 264 -15.91 8.13 -5.97
N LEU A 265 -15.53 8.79 -7.07
CA LEU A 265 -15.08 10.18 -7.08
C LEU A 265 -16.16 11.13 -6.53
N GLU A 266 -17.43 10.91 -6.89
CA GLU A 266 -18.57 11.70 -6.40
C GLU A 266 -18.82 11.56 -4.88
N LEU A 267 -18.29 10.50 -4.26
CA LEU A 267 -18.36 10.33 -2.80
C LEU A 267 -17.38 11.24 -2.04
N GLN A 268 -16.51 11.99 -2.73
CA GLN A 268 -15.60 12.92 -2.08
C GLN A 268 -16.37 14.08 -1.44
N ASP A 269 -16.31 14.18 -0.12
CA ASP A 269 -16.96 15.25 0.62
C ASP A 269 -16.29 16.62 0.40
N SER A 270 -16.92 17.70 0.88
CA SER A 270 -16.41 19.08 0.72
C SER A 270 -15.00 19.29 1.29
N ASP A 271 -14.64 18.55 2.34
CA ASP A 271 -13.32 18.60 2.98
C ASP A 271 -12.24 17.84 2.18
N GLY A 272 -12.62 17.09 1.15
CA GLY A 272 -11.73 16.28 0.33
C GLY A 272 -11.58 14.84 0.84
N ASN A 273 -12.41 14.39 1.78
CA ASN A 273 -12.35 13.03 2.33
C ASN A 273 -13.32 12.07 1.64
N PHE A 274 -13.12 10.78 1.90
CA PHE A 274 -14.00 9.71 1.45
C PHE A 274 -14.59 8.94 2.65
N PRO A 275 -15.83 8.43 2.53
CA PRO A 275 -16.43 7.60 3.56
C PRO A 275 -15.71 6.24 3.70
N VAL A 276 -15.87 5.59 4.85
CA VAL A 276 -15.23 4.30 5.15
C VAL A 276 -15.93 3.17 4.40
N ALA A 277 -17.27 3.18 4.41
CA ALA A 277 -18.11 2.18 3.75
C ALA A 277 -19.37 2.83 3.14
N LEU A 278 -20.02 2.15 2.20
CA LEU A 278 -21.19 2.67 1.50
C LEU A 278 -22.39 2.88 2.45
N GLU A 279 -22.51 2.06 3.49
CA GLU A 279 -23.58 2.15 4.49
C GLU A 279 -23.45 3.39 5.39
N ASP A 280 -22.26 3.97 5.52
CA ASP A 280 -22.05 5.20 6.28
C ASP A 280 -22.81 6.38 5.67
N LEU A 281 -23.01 6.38 4.34
CA LEU A 281 -23.83 7.37 3.62
C LEU A 281 -25.29 7.36 4.08
N ARG A 282 -25.81 6.17 4.43
CA ARG A 282 -27.21 5.99 4.85
C ARG A 282 -27.41 6.29 6.33
N SER A 283 -26.40 6.00 7.15
CA SER A 283 -26.52 6.10 8.61
C SER A 283 -26.21 7.49 9.18
N GLY A 284 -25.63 8.40 8.39
CA GLY A 284 -25.24 9.73 8.86
C GLY A 284 -24.18 9.73 9.96
N ARG A 285 -23.57 8.58 10.24
CA ARG A 285 -22.53 8.44 11.26
C ARG A 285 -21.20 8.94 10.71
N ASP A 286 -20.66 9.98 11.33
CA ASP A 286 -19.35 10.52 10.99
C ASP A 286 -18.21 9.60 11.51
N LYS A 287 -17.88 8.56 10.72
CA LYS A 287 -16.66 7.76 10.89
C LYS A 287 -15.53 8.32 10.02
N ARG A 288 -15.22 9.61 10.13
CA ARG A 288 -14.10 10.21 9.39
C ARG A 288 -12.75 9.65 9.81
N LEU A 289 -12.14 8.90 8.91
CA LEU A 289 -10.76 8.42 8.97
C LEU A 289 -9.94 9.12 7.89
N VAL A 290 -8.68 9.44 8.20
CA VAL A 290 -7.71 10.03 7.26
C VAL A 290 -6.50 9.11 7.25
N HIS A 291 -6.73 7.87 6.79
CA HIS A 291 -5.77 6.77 6.82
C HIS A 291 -5.63 6.17 5.42
N TRP A 292 -4.52 5.46 5.15
CA TRP A 292 -4.41 4.65 3.93
C TRP A 292 -5.51 3.60 3.87
N CYS A 293 -5.76 2.88 4.97
CA CYS A 293 -6.78 1.82 4.97
C CYS A 293 -8.19 2.36 4.69
N HIS A 294 -8.50 3.58 5.15
CA HIS A 294 -9.83 4.18 5.02
C HIS A 294 -9.74 5.72 4.97
N GLY A 295 -10.29 6.31 3.91
CA GLY A 295 -10.34 7.75 3.67
C GLY A 295 -9.43 8.21 2.53
N ALA A 296 -9.23 9.52 2.46
CA ALA A 296 -8.48 10.17 1.38
C ALA A 296 -7.07 9.60 1.13
N PRO A 297 -6.25 9.29 2.15
CA PRO A 297 -4.90 8.80 1.90
C PRO A 297 -4.85 7.45 1.16
N GLY A 298 -5.88 6.62 1.25
CA GLY A 298 -6.00 5.42 0.43
C GLY A 298 -6.59 5.69 -0.95
N ALA A 299 -7.52 6.65 -1.04
CA ALA A 299 -8.22 7.00 -2.26
C ALA A 299 -7.30 7.56 -3.35
N VAL A 300 -6.22 8.25 -2.96
CA VAL A 300 -5.35 8.94 -3.92
C VAL A 300 -4.68 8.00 -4.94
N TYR A 301 -4.39 6.75 -4.59
CA TYR A 301 -3.71 5.83 -5.51
C TYR A 301 -4.61 5.46 -6.70
N LEU A 302 -5.89 5.13 -6.43
CA LEU A 302 -6.88 4.89 -7.50
C LEU A 302 -7.03 6.12 -8.40
N LEU A 303 -7.20 7.30 -7.79
CA LEU A 303 -7.47 8.53 -8.54
C LEU A 303 -6.25 8.99 -9.34
N ALA A 304 -5.04 8.78 -8.83
CA ALA A 304 -3.80 9.04 -9.56
C ALA A 304 -3.66 8.10 -10.76
N LYS A 305 -3.89 6.79 -10.58
CA LYS A 305 -3.88 5.84 -11.71
C LYS A 305 -4.97 6.18 -12.74
N ALA A 306 -6.18 6.52 -12.30
CA ALA A 306 -7.26 6.95 -13.17
C ALA A 306 -6.90 8.22 -13.95
N TYR A 307 -6.28 9.21 -13.31
CA TYR A 307 -5.78 10.41 -13.99
C TYR A 307 -4.71 10.05 -15.03
N LEU A 308 -3.76 9.18 -14.70
CA LEU A 308 -2.71 8.76 -15.62
C LEU A 308 -3.26 8.05 -16.87
N ILE A 309 -4.33 7.27 -16.74
CA ILE A 309 -4.95 6.52 -17.85
C ILE A 309 -5.93 7.39 -18.65
N PHE A 310 -6.90 8.01 -17.98
CA PHE A 310 -8.02 8.70 -18.63
C PHE A 310 -7.73 10.17 -18.94
N LYS A 311 -6.70 10.77 -18.31
CA LYS A 311 -6.28 12.17 -18.50
C LYS A 311 -7.40 13.18 -18.24
N GLU A 312 -8.34 12.85 -17.34
CA GLU A 312 -9.46 13.74 -16.98
C GLU A 312 -9.13 14.57 -15.72
N GLU A 313 -9.20 15.91 -15.84
CA GLU A 313 -8.85 16.86 -14.76
C GLU A 313 -9.65 16.72 -13.46
N LYS A 314 -10.84 16.12 -13.53
CA LYS A 314 -11.66 15.86 -12.33
C LYS A 314 -10.93 14.98 -11.30
N TYR A 315 -10.10 14.05 -11.77
CA TYR A 315 -9.30 13.20 -10.88
C TYR A 315 -8.19 13.99 -10.21
N LEU A 316 -7.44 14.81 -10.97
CA LEU A 316 -6.39 15.67 -10.42
C LEU A 316 -6.95 16.70 -9.43
N THR A 317 -8.11 17.27 -9.73
CA THR A 317 -8.80 18.19 -8.82
C THR A 317 -9.13 17.53 -7.48
N SER A 318 -9.64 16.29 -7.52
CA SER A 318 -9.93 15.52 -6.31
C SER A 318 -8.67 15.15 -5.53
N LEU A 319 -7.58 14.78 -6.21
CA LEU A 319 -6.28 14.52 -5.60
C LEU A 319 -5.74 15.74 -4.83
N ARG A 320 -5.85 16.95 -5.41
CA ARG A 320 -5.44 18.20 -4.73
C ARG A 320 -6.25 18.44 -3.45
N ARG A 321 -7.56 18.21 -3.48
CA ARG A 321 -8.45 18.31 -2.31
C ARG A 321 -8.07 17.30 -1.22
N ALA A 322 -7.80 16.05 -1.61
CA ALA A 322 -7.31 15.01 -0.71
C ALA A 322 -5.97 15.40 -0.07
N ALA A 323 -5.00 15.89 -0.85
CA ALA A 323 -3.72 16.35 -0.34
C ALA A 323 -3.85 17.52 0.66
N ASP A 324 -4.75 18.48 0.40
CA ASP A 324 -5.02 19.58 1.33
C ASP A 324 -5.72 19.13 2.62
N LEU A 325 -6.59 18.11 2.56
CA LEU A 325 -7.13 17.47 3.75
C LEU A 325 -6.03 16.83 4.59
N VAL A 326 -5.17 16.03 3.95
CA VAL A 326 -4.08 15.33 4.62
C VAL A 326 -3.11 16.33 5.24
N TRP A 327 -2.84 17.45 4.58
CA TRP A 327 -2.02 18.51 5.14
C TRP A 327 -2.62 19.13 6.41
N LYS A 328 -3.95 19.19 6.52
CA LYS A 328 -4.64 19.77 7.68
C LYS A 328 -4.86 18.76 8.81
N LYS A 329 -5.10 17.49 8.48
CA LYS A 329 -5.63 16.48 9.42
C LYS A 329 -4.87 15.13 9.42
N GLY A 330 -3.79 15.02 8.63
CA GLY A 330 -3.02 13.78 8.44
C GLY A 330 -1.93 13.51 9.47
N PHE A 331 -1.65 14.43 10.39
CA PHE A 331 -0.71 14.26 11.49
C PHE A 331 -1.31 13.40 12.61
N LEU A 332 -1.49 12.10 12.34
CA LEU A 332 -2.28 11.19 13.18
C LEU A 332 -1.58 10.88 14.51
N ARG A 333 -2.34 10.85 15.61
CA ARG A 333 -1.83 10.37 16.91
C ARG A 333 -1.75 8.85 17.00
N LYS A 334 -2.12 8.14 15.94
CA LYS A 334 -2.22 6.68 15.96
C LYS A 334 -0.85 6.00 15.88
N GLY A 335 0.18 6.71 15.43
CA GLY A 335 1.56 6.20 15.40
C GLY A 335 2.29 6.56 14.11
N PRO A 336 3.52 6.04 13.94
CA PRO A 336 4.39 6.41 12.82
C PRO A 336 4.08 5.64 11.52
N GLY A 337 3.46 4.46 11.59
CA GLY A 337 3.37 3.52 10.47
C GLY A 337 2.55 3.96 9.24
N ILE A 338 2.46 3.08 8.25
CA ILE A 338 1.95 3.42 6.91
C ILE A 338 0.46 3.13 6.69
N CYS A 339 -0.14 2.19 7.42
CA CYS A 339 -1.56 1.87 7.23
C CYS A 339 -2.50 3.00 7.68
N HIS A 340 -2.14 3.65 8.80
CA HIS A 340 -2.95 4.65 9.47
C HIS A 340 -2.10 5.48 10.44
N GLY A 341 -0.89 5.84 10.01
CA GLY A 341 0.04 6.67 10.76
C GLY A 341 0.61 7.80 9.91
N VAL A 342 1.61 8.48 10.47
CA VAL A 342 2.23 9.66 9.85
C VAL A 342 2.91 9.32 8.53
N ALA A 343 3.75 8.29 8.48
CA ALA A 343 4.49 7.95 7.26
C ALA A 343 3.56 7.61 6.08
N GLY A 344 2.48 6.88 6.34
CA GLY A 344 1.48 6.52 5.32
C GLY A 344 0.79 7.73 4.71
N ASN A 345 0.49 8.73 5.55
CA ASN A 345 -0.06 9.99 5.08
C ASN A 345 1.00 10.87 4.38
N GLY A 346 2.28 10.73 4.74
CA GLY A 346 3.39 11.37 4.04
C GLY A 346 3.51 10.92 2.58
N TYR A 347 3.27 9.64 2.30
CA TYR A 347 3.29 9.10 0.93
C TYR A 347 2.29 9.77 -0.02
N VAL A 348 1.19 10.33 0.49
CA VAL A 348 0.24 11.10 -0.33
C VAL A 348 0.96 12.26 -1.03
N PHE A 349 1.90 12.90 -0.34
CA PHE A 349 2.64 14.02 -0.89
C PHE A 349 3.76 13.59 -1.82
N LEU A 350 4.43 12.46 -1.57
CA LEU A 350 5.39 11.88 -2.51
C LEU A 350 4.70 11.51 -3.83
N LEU A 351 3.52 10.88 -3.75
CA LEU A 351 2.70 10.60 -4.94
C LEU A 351 2.33 11.89 -5.69
N MET A 352 1.84 12.92 -4.98
CA MET A 352 1.49 14.19 -5.60
C MET A 352 2.70 14.90 -6.22
N PHE A 353 3.87 14.82 -5.59
CA PHE A 353 5.11 15.35 -6.14
C PHE A 353 5.47 14.63 -7.45
N ARG A 354 5.54 13.30 -7.47
CA ARG A 354 5.80 12.53 -8.70
C ARG A 354 4.79 12.84 -9.81
N LEU A 355 3.52 13.05 -9.44
CA LEU A 355 2.45 13.28 -10.40
C LEU A 355 2.44 14.69 -11.01
N THR A 356 2.84 15.71 -10.24
CA THR A 356 2.66 17.13 -10.61
C THR A 356 3.95 17.92 -10.74
N ASN A 357 5.05 17.38 -10.22
CA ASN A 357 6.34 18.04 -10.05
C ASN A 357 6.28 19.35 -9.24
N GLU A 358 5.24 19.54 -8.41
CA GLU A 358 5.11 20.72 -7.56
C GLU A 358 5.86 20.54 -6.24
N MET A 359 6.89 21.36 -6.03
CA MET A 359 7.75 21.34 -4.84
C MET A 359 7.01 21.49 -3.51
N LYS A 360 5.82 22.12 -3.52
CA LYS A 360 4.92 22.18 -2.36
C LYS A 360 4.65 20.81 -1.77
N TYR A 361 4.46 19.78 -2.60
CA TYR A 361 4.16 18.45 -2.09
C TYR A 361 5.41 17.80 -1.49
N LEU A 362 6.57 17.91 -2.13
CA LEU A 362 7.81 17.42 -1.55
C LEU A 362 8.08 18.09 -0.18
N TYR A 363 7.88 19.41 -0.08
CA TYR A 363 7.96 20.13 1.20
C TYR A 363 7.03 19.53 2.27
N ARG A 364 5.76 19.27 1.92
CA ARG A 364 4.80 18.68 2.85
C ARG A 364 5.21 17.26 3.27
N ALA A 365 5.81 16.47 2.38
CA ALA A 365 6.36 15.14 2.71
C ALA A 365 7.48 15.25 3.77
N HIS A 366 8.43 16.19 3.60
CA HIS A 366 9.47 16.46 4.59
C HIS A 366 8.88 16.89 5.95
N LYS A 367 7.83 17.70 5.98
CA LYS A 367 7.17 18.08 7.24
C LYS A 367 6.48 16.91 7.96
N PHE A 368 6.08 15.88 7.22
CA PHE A 368 5.60 14.63 7.83
C PHE A 368 6.74 13.81 8.43
N MET A 369 7.93 13.82 7.80
CA MET A 369 9.13 13.25 8.39
C MET A 369 9.56 14.01 9.66
N GLU A 370 9.59 15.35 9.64
CA GLU A 370 9.94 16.17 10.80
C GLU A 370 9.00 15.92 12.01
N LEU A 371 7.76 15.51 11.78
CA LEU A 371 6.85 15.17 12.89
C LEU A 371 7.33 13.93 13.65
N LEU A 372 7.98 12.98 12.99
CA LEU A 372 8.44 11.74 13.61
C LEU A 372 9.45 11.99 14.74
N THR A 373 10.21 13.09 14.67
CA THR A 373 11.18 13.51 15.68
C THR A 373 10.64 14.54 16.66
N ASN A 374 9.47 15.13 16.39
CA ASN A 374 8.81 16.14 17.23
C ASN A 374 8.46 15.60 18.64
N SER A 375 8.75 16.41 19.66
CA SER A 375 8.55 16.03 21.07
C SER A 375 7.08 15.82 21.45
N GLU A 376 6.18 16.67 20.96
CA GLU A 376 4.73 16.52 21.19
C GLU A 376 4.21 15.23 20.55
N PHE A 377 4.67 14.92 19.32
CA PHE A 377 4.32 13.67 18.67
C PHE A 377 4.80 12.45 19.46
N LYS A 378 6.07 12.42 19.87
CA LYS A 378 6.63 11.33 20.69
C LYS A 378 5.88 11.11 22.01
N GLN A 379 5.34 12.18 22.61
CA GLN A 379 4.59 12.08 23.87
C GLN A 379 3.12 11.66 23.69
N ARG A 380 2.50 12.03 22.56
CA ARG A 380 1.04 11.87 22.36
C ARG A 380 0.67 10.78 21.36
N ALA A 381 1.62 10.29 20.58
CA ALA A 381 1.40 9.19 19.67
C ALA A 381 1.16 7.89 20.45
N ARG A 382 0.25 7.07 19.96
CA ARG A 382 0.04 5.72 20.46
C ARG A 382 1.15 4.81 19.96
N VAL A 383 1.54 3.86 20.80
CA VAL A 383 2.37 2.73 20.40
C VAL A 383 1.49 1.76 19.60
N PRO A 384 1.87 1.37 18.37
CA PRO A 384 1.12 0.40 17.58
C PRO A 384 1.11 -0.99 18.24
N ASP A 385 0.16 -1.84 17.88
CA ASP A 385 0.09 -3.22 18.39
C ASP A 385 1.32 -4.04 17.96
N ARG A 386 1.84 -3.76 16.76
CA ARG A 386 3.10 -4.32 16.24
C ARG A 386 4.09 -3.20 15.88
N PRO A 387 4.81 -2.63 16.87
CA PRO A 387 5.60 -1.39 16.73
C PRO A 387 6.69 -1.41 15.67
N HIS A 388 7.21 -2.59 15.33
CA HIS A 388 8.33 -2.77 14.40
C HIS A 388 7.90 -3.29 13.02
N SER A 389 6.60 -3.53 12.82
CA SER A 389 6.09 -4.09 11.57
C SER A 389 6.07 -3.11 10.40
N LEU A 390 5.83 -3.64 9.19
CA LEU A 390 5.74 -2.84 7.97
C LEU A 390 4.53 -1.91 7.97
N TYR A 391 3.31 -2.42 8.20
CA TYR A 391 2.10 -1.61 8.03
C TYR A 391 1.69 -0.80 9.25
N GLU A 392 1.99 -1.25 10.47
CA GLU A 392 1.64 -0.53 11.70
C GLU A 392 2.83 0.20 12.32
N GLY A 393 4.03 -0.34 12.14
CA GLY A 393 5.23 0.03 12.86
C GLY A 393 6.23 0.88 12.09
N VAL A 394 7.45 0.92 12.65
CA VAL A 394 8.55 1.73 12.12
C VAL A 394 9.21 1.14 10.87
N ALA A 395 9.04 -0.15 10.54
CA ALA A 395 9.61 -0.68 9.29
C ALA A 395 8.99 -0.02 8.05
N GLY A 396 7.68 0.26 8.04
CA GLY A 396 7.08 1.06 6.96
C GLY A 396 7.46 2.53 7.01
N THR A 397 7.80 3.04 8.21
CA THR A 397 8.35 4.39 8.35
C THR A 397 9.73 4.47 7.70
N VAL A 398 10.57 3.46 7.88
CA VAL A 398 11.87 3.35 7.18
C VAL A 398 11.66 3.34 5.67
N CYS A 399 10.70 2.59 5.14
CA CYS A 399 10.40 2.62 3.69
C CYS A 399 10.05 4.03 3.20
N PHE A 400 9.24 4.78 3.95
CA PHE A 400 8.91 6.19 3.63
C PHE A 400 10.15 7.09 3.64
N LEU A 401 11.05 6.90 4.60
CA LEU A 401 12.29 7.67 4.69
C LEU A 401 13.25 7.37 3.54
N VAL A 402 13.36 6.10 3.12
CA VAL A 402 14.12 5.72 1.91
C VAL A 402 13.51 6.39 0.68
N ASP A 403 12.19 6.38 0.55
CA ASP A 403 11.51 7.02 -0.59
C ASP A 403 11.59 8.55 -0.58
N LEU A 404 11.77 9.18 0.59
CA LEU A 404 12.05 10.62 0.70
C LEU A 404 13.42 11.00 0.15
N LEU A 405 14.40 10.09 0.18
CA LEU A 405 15.72 10.28 -0.38
C LEU A 405 15.72 10.20 -1.93
N GLU A 406 14.78 9.45 -2.50
CA GLU A 406 14.60 9.28 -3.95
C GLU A 406 13.15 9.59 -4.38
N PRO A 407 12.68 10.84 -4.19
CA PRO A 407 11.25 11.17 -4.28
C PRO A 407 10.66 10.98 -5.69
N GLU A 408 11.49 10.96 -6.73
CA GLU A 408 11.07 10.70 -8.13
C GLU A 408 10.68 9.23 -8.37
N GLN A 409 11.20 8.31 -7.55
CA GLN A 409 10.95 6.87 -7.60
C GLN A 409 10.01 6.38 -6.49
N ALA A 410 9.62 7.27 -5.57
CA ALA A 410 8.85 6.94 -4.37
C ALA A 410 7.48 6.34 -4.64
N TYR A 411 7.18 5.18 -4.04
CA TYR A 411 5.85 4.59 -4.06
C TYR A 411 5.48 3.98 -2.72
N PHE A 412 4.19 4.08 -2.35
CA PHE A 412 3.68 3.38 -1.19
C PHE A 412 3.83 1.87 -1.42
N PRO A 413 4.37 1.09 -0.45
CA PRO A 413 4.67 -0.32 -0.66
C PRO A 413 3.54 -1.09 -1.36
N PHE A 414 3.85 -1.64 -2.54
CA PHE A 414 2.96 -2.44 -3.39
C PHE A 414 1.76 -1.69 -4.01
N MET A 415 1.78 -0.34 -4.03
CA MET A 415 0.72 0.52 -4.57
C MET A 415 1.30 1.63 -5.46
N ASP A 416 2.35 1.33 -6.24
CA ASP A 416 2.81 2.28 -7.27
C ASP A 416 1.69 2.53 -8.30
N VAL A 417 1.72 3.67 -8.98
CA VAL A 417 0.73 4.04 -10.00
C VAL A 417 1.37 4.23 -11.38
N PHE A 418 2.70 4.24 -11.46
CA PHE A 418 3.45 4.63 -12.66
C PHE A 418 3.95 3.45 -13.53
N HIS A 419 3.63 2.21 -13.15
CA HIS A 419 3.99 0.99 -13.89
C HIS A 419 3.05 0.61 -15.04
#